data_AF-F4CQA1-F1
#
_entry.id   AF-F4CQA1-F1
#
_cell.length_a   1.000
_cell.length_b   1.000
_cell.length_c   1.000
_cell.angle_alpha   90.00
_cell.angle_beta   90.00
_cell.angle_gamma   90.00
#
_symmetry.space_group_name_H-M   'P 1'
#
loop_
_entity.id
_entity.type
_entity.pdbx_description
1 polymer ?
#
loop_
_entity_poly.entity_id
_entity_poly.type
_entity_poly.pdbx_seq_one_letter_code
_entity_poly.pdbx_strand_id
1 'polypeptide(L)'
;MDAISTRTGFAALCERLQDRQRTDLPAQIEALGWSAERIAEVRRARLRALLGHAVEHSPFHARRLAGIDLDAVEPGDLTRLPVMTKAELMAAYDDVVTDRRLTRRSVEEAIAATRTEPVPLFDAYIAMASGGSSGLRGVFLFDMAALSAFFGGLTRAAIARLRARDAIPPGGLPMAMVAAGTAVHATGCAAPFTANGAFPLRVVPVPVSLPFGEIVARLEEIGAPGLYGYPSVLARLAAERRAGRLRLSPMIVTSTSETLTPQLRAAISAGFEAPVVDTFGSTEGLVGTSPPDDDVIVLNSDQCVVELVDDDLRPVPPGTPSTRVLVTNLVNHLQPLVRYELTDSFVAVEPDPAHGHQRVRVRGRIDPTFRFGDTEVPPGVIRGVLLRRPEIVEYQVCQRDHGITVDAVLAAGTTLDRDRLADRLAAALAGTGLHGGRARRRRADPRRADRQGPPVRPGRQGLITIERMRSPSTSNTMSLVPVKPSPVTTSVTT
;
A
#
# COMPACT_ATOMS: atom_id res chain seq x y z
N MET A 1 15.87 -9.84 -31.79
CA MET A 1 16.83 -8.73 -31.92
C MET A 1 16.61 -7.71 -30.78
N ASP A 2 16.17 -8.12 -29.58
CA ASP A 2 15.32 -7.23 -28.74
C ASP A 2 15.72 -7.12 -27.27
N ALA A 3 17.02 -7.19 -26.95
CA ALA A 3 17.53 -6.83 -25.62
C ALA A 3 18.28 -5.49 -25.61
N ILE A 4 18.77 -5.06 -26.77
CA ILE A 4 19.47 -3.77 -26.94
C ILE A 4 18.46 -2.64 -27.17
N SER A 5 17.41 -2.89 -27.97
CA SER A 5 16.35 -1.91 -28.27
C SER A 5 15.56 -1.47 -27.02
N THR A 6 15.32 -2.38 -26.07
CA THR A 6 14.58 -2.08 -24.82
C THR A 6 15.39 -1.27 -23.81
N ARG A 7 16.72 -1.51 -23.71
CA ARG A 7 17.61 -0.69 -22.86
C ARG A 7 17.74 0.74 -23.35
N THR A 8 17.76 0.97 -24.67
CA THR A 8 17.81 2.33 -25.25
C THR A 8 16.50 3.09 -24.98
N GLY A 9 15.35 2.41 -25.06
CA GLY A 9 14.04 3.03 -24.80
C GLY A 9 13.84 3.47 -23.34
N PHE A 10 14.22 2.64 -22.37
CA PHE A 10 14.06 2.98 -20.95
C PHE A 10 14.98 4.12 -20.50
N ALA A 11 16.25 4.12 -20.92
CA ALA A 11 17.19 5.20 -20.60
C ALA A 11 16.69 6.56 -21.13
N ALA A 12 16.21 6.59 -22.38
CA ALA A 12 15.62 7.79 -22.96
C ALA A 12 14.34 8.24 -22.24
N LEU A 13 13.53 7.30 -21.75
CA LEU A 13 12.35 7.61 -20.92
C LEU A 13 12.77 8.26 -19.60
N CYS A 14 13.78 7.72 -18.92
CA CYS A 14 14.30 8.30 -17.67
C CYS A 14 14.80 9.74 -17.85
N GLU A 15 15.53 10.01 -18.92
CA GLU A 15 16.02 11.36 -19.24
C GLU A 15 14.86 12.35 -19.42
N ARG A 16 13.87 11.99 -20.26
CA ARG A 16 12.65 12.81 -20.43
C ARG A 16 11.89 13.00 -19.12
N LEU A 17 11.83 11.98 -18.26
CA LEU A 17 11.13 12.06 -16.99
C LEU A 17 11.78 13.07 -16.06
N GLN A 18 13.09 13.10 -16.01
CA GLN A 18 13.81 13.98 -15.11
C GLN A 18 13.84 15.42 -15.61
N ASP A 19 13.92 15.64 -16.93
CA ASP A 19 13.73 16.98 -17.49
C ASP A 19 12.35 17.53 -17.14
N ARG A 20 11.32 16.68 -17.25
CA ARG A 20 9.98 17.04 -16.81
C ARG A 20 9.92 17.30 -15.31
N GLN A 21 10.48 16.42 -14.48
CA GLN A 21 10.51 16.62 -13.02
C GLN A 21 11.25 17.92 -12.64
N ARG A 22 12.37 18.23 -13.29
CA ARG A 22 13.11 19.49 -13.08
C ARG A 22 12.26 20.72 -13.38
N THR A 23 11.39 20.61 -14.41
CA THR A 23 10.46 21.66 -14.82
C THR A 23 9.26 21.78 -13.86
N ASP A 24 8.67 20.66 -13.46
CA ASP A 24 7.46 20.61 -12.64
C ASP A 24 7.73 20.88 -11.14
N LEU A 25 8.91 20.49 -10.64
CA LEU A 25 9.24 20.46 -9.22
C LEU A 25 9.12 21.83 -8.51
N PRO A 26 9.54 22.98 -9.08
CA PRO A 26 9.34 24.28 -8.43
C PRO A 26 7.87 24.56 -8.09
N ALA A 27 6.97 24.37 -9.06
CA ALA A 27 5.52 24.55 -8.85
C ALA A 27 4.95 23.52 -7.86
N GLN A 28 5.45 22.28 -7.89
CA GLN A 28 5.06 21.27 -6.91
C GLN A 28 5.50 21.62 -5.48
N ILE A 29 6.69 22.21 -5.30
CA ILE A 29 7.18 22.67 -3.99
C ILE A 29 6.37 23.87 -3.51
N GLU A 30 6.08 24.83 -4.39
CA GLU A 30 5.22 25.97 -4.07
C GLU A 30 3.83 25.51 -3.59
N ALA A 31 3.29 24.46 -4.21
CA ALA A 31 1.99 23.92 -3.86
C ALA A 31 1.88 23.47 -2.41
N LEU A 32 2.99 23.10 -1.73
CA LEU A 32 2.99 22.70 -0.31
C LEU A 32 2.44 23.77 0.63
N GLY A 33 2.52 25.05 0.24
CA GLY A 33 2.06 26.19 1.03
C GLY A 33 0.80 26.86 0.46
N TRP A 34 0.13 26.27 -0.53
CA TRP A 34 -1.08 26.86 -1.09
C TRP A 34 -2.21 26.91 -0.06
N SER A 35 -3.01 27.99 -0.08
CA SER A 35 -4.16 28.16 0.80
C SER A 35 -5.31 27.18 0.48
N ALA A 36 -6.30 27.09 1.37
CA ALA A 36 -7.49 26.27 1.15
C ALA A 36 -8.25 26.68 -0.12
N GLU A 37 -8.36 27.99 -0.38
CA GLU A 37 -9.02 28.54 -1.55
C GLU A 37 -8.29 28.15 -2.83
N ARG A 38 -6.96 28.25 -2.84
CA ARG A 38 -6.13 27.88 -3.99
C ARG A 38 -6.20 26.39 -4.28
N ILE A 39 -6.17 25.55 -3.24
CA ILE A 39 -6.34 24.10 -3.37
C ILE A 39 -7.73 23.76 -3.93
N ALA A 40 -8.79 24.42 -3.45
CA ALA A 40 -10.15 24.21 -3.95
C ALA A 40 -10.30 24.59 -5.43
N GLU A 41 -9.74 25.73 -5.85
CA GLU A 41 -9.73 26.20 -7.23
C GLU A 41 -9.04 25.20 -8.17
N VAL A 42 -7.81 24.79 -7.82
CA VAL A 42 -7.02 23.84 -8.62
C VAL A 42 -7.70 22.47 -8.67
N ARG A 43 -8.25 21.99 -7.55
CA ARG A 43 -9.02 20.74 -7.50
C ARG A 43 -10.21 20.79 -8.45
N ARG A 44 -10.99 21.88 -8.44
CA ARG A 44 -12.15 22.04 -9.33
C ARG A 44 -11.75 22.00 -10.79
N ALA A 45 -10.73 22.77 -11.17
CA ALA A 45 -10.26 22.81 -12.54
C ALA A 45 -9.76 21.43 -13.01
N ARG A 46 -8.95 20.74 -12.20
CA ARG A 46 -8.42 19.41 -12.54
C ARG A 46 -9.52 18.34 -12.53
N LEU A 47 -10.49 18.41 -11.63
CA LEU A 47 -11.63 17.48 -11.59
C LEU A 47 -12.46 17.58 -12.86
N ARG A 48 -12.81 18.79 -13.30
CA ARG A 48 -13.56 18.99 -14.55
C ARG A 48 -12.78 18.45 -15.76
N ALA A 49 -11.48 18.75 -15.83
CA ALA A 49 -10.61 18.23 -16.89
C ALA A 49 -10.55 16.68 -16.88
N LEU A 50 -10.40 16.07 -15.70
CA LEU A 50 -10.37 14.61 -15.54
C LEU A 50 -11.69 13.98 -15.97
N LEU A 51 -12.83 14.49 -15.49
CA LEU A 51 -14.15 13.92 -15.78
C LEU A 51 -14.49 14.07 -17.27
N GLY A 52 -14.23 15.24 -17.86
CA GLY A 52 -14.40 15.45 -19.31
C GLY A 52 -13.54 14.50 -20.13
N HIS A 53 -12.25 14.40 -19.81
CA HIS A 53 -11.35 13.48 -20.50
C HIS A 53 -11.76 12.02 -20.35
N ALA A 54 -12.19 11.62 -19.15
CA ALA A 54 -12.65 10.26 -18.87
C ALA A 54 -13.92 9.91 -19.65
N VAL A 55 -14.92 10.80 -19.72
CA VAL A 55 -16.13 10.54 -20.51
C VAL A 55 -15.82 10.46 -22.00
N GLU A 56 -14.91 11.28 -22.51
CA GLU A 56 -14.56 11.29 -23.93
C GLU A 56 -13.74 10.06 -24.34
N HIS A 57 -12.81 9.60 -23.49
CA HIS A 57 -11.80 8.62 -23.90
C HIS A 57 -11.89 7.26 -23.19
N SER A 58 -12.66 7.12 -22.11
CA SER A 58 -12.88 5.84 -21.41
C SER A 58 -14.32 5.37 -21.61
N PRO A 59 -14.55 4.29 -22.40
CA PRO A 59 -15.87 3.68 -22.55
C PRO A 59 -16.52 3.29 -21.21
N PHE A 60 -15.71 2.90 -20.22
CA PHE A 60 -16.20 2.60 -18.88
C PHE A 60 -16.81 3.84 -18.22
N HIS A 61 -16.08 4.96 -18.19
CA HIS A 61 -16.55 6.20 -17.57
C HIS A 61 -17.65 6.89 -18.37
N ALA A 62 -17.62 6.81 -19.70
CA ALA A 62 -18.69 7.31 -20.57
C ALA A 62 -20.06 6.69 -20.20
N ARG A 63 -20.11 5.37 -19.99
CA ARG A 63 -21.34 4.68 -19.55
C ARG A 63 -21.69 4.99 -18.10
N ARG A 64 -20.70 4.96 -17.23
CA ARG A 64 -20.85 5.10 -15.78
C ARG A 64 -21.28 6.50 -15.33
N LEU A 65 -20.90 7.52 -16.09
CA LEU A 65 -21.20 8.93 -15.80
C LEU A 65 -22.32 9.48 -16.70
N ALA A 66 -22.95 8.64 -17.52
CA ALA A 66 -24.04 9.03 -18.39
C ALA A 66 -25.22 9.61 -17.56
N GLY A 67 -25.73 10.76 -17.99
CA GLY A 67 -26.85 11.44 -17.33
C GLY A 67 -26.47 12.24 -16.08
N ILE A 68 -25.19 12.29 -15.70
CA ILE A 68 -24.71 13.17 -14.63
C ILE A 68 -24.28 14.51 -15.24
N ASP A 69 -24.81 15.60 -14.70
CA ASP A 69 -24.29 16.95 -14.98
C ASP A 69 -22.92 17.12 -14.30
N LEU A 70 -21.86 16.96 -15.10
CA LEU A 70 -20.48 17.01 -14.62
C LEU A 70 -20.02 18.42 -14.26
N ASP A 71 -20.64 19.47 -14.82
CA ASP A 71 -20.28 20.86 -14.51
C ASP A 71 -20.77 21.27 -13.11
N ALA A 72 -21.85 20.64 -12.64
CA ALA A 72 -22.37 20.78 -11.29
C ALA A 72 -21.60 19.97 -10.23
N VAL A 73 -20.66 19.11 -10.61
CA VAL A 73 -19.87 18.31 -9.67
C VAL A 73 -18.74 19.15 -9.10
N GLU A 74 -18.68 19.22 -7.77
CA GLU A 74 -17.71 20.01 -7.03
C GLU A 74 -16.78 19.13 -6.19
N PRO A 75 -15.48 19.44 -6.06
CA PRO A 75 -14.55 18.61 -5.30
C PRO A 75 -14.92 18.38 -3.83
N GLY A 76 -15.76 19.25 -3.25
CA GLY A 76 -16.26 19.12 -1.88
C GLY A 76 -17.40 18.11 -1.73
N ASP A 77 -18.06 17.73 -2.83
CA ASP A 77 -19.16 16.76 -2.84
C ASP A 77 -19.15 15.94 -4.13
N LEU A 78 -18.60 14.74 -4.04
CA LEU A 78 -18.57 13.76 -5.13
C LEU A 78 -19.65 12.68 -4.98
N THR A 79 -20.60 12.82 -4.03
CA THR A 79 -21.56 11.76 -3.71
C THR A 79 -22.44 11.34 -4.89
N ARG A 80 -22.66 12.25 -5.86
CA ARG A 80 -23.37 12.01 -7.11
C ARG A 80 -22.64 11.07 -8.07
N LEU A 81 -21.33 10.95 -7.96
CA LEU A 81 -20.53 10.05 -8.79
C LEU A 81 -20.53 8.65 -8.15
N PRO A 82 -20.65 7.57 -8.93
CA PRO A 82 -20.55 6.21 -8.39
C PRO A 82 -19.14 5.92 -7.84
N VAL A 83 -19.02 5.00 -6.87
CA VAL A 83 -17.74 4.52 -6.29
C VAL A 83 -17.12 3.41 -7.12
N MET A 84 -15.83 3.49 -7.40
CA MET A 84 -15.11 2.57 -8.29
C MET A 84 -14.31 1.57 -7.45
N THR A 85 -14.64 0.29 -7.56
CA THR A 85 -13.86 -0.72 -6.82
C THR A 85 -12.68 -1.23 -7.63
N LYS A 86 -11.69 -1.80 -6.95
CA LYS A 86 -10.57 -2.51 -7.59
C LYS A 86 -11.05 -3.67 -8.48
N ALA A 87 -12.11 -4.36 -8.08
CA ALA A 87 -12.66 -5.47 -8.85
C ALA A 87 -13.27 -4.97 -10.17
N GLU A 88 -14.04 -3.88 -10.13
CA GLU A 88 -14.59 -3.23 -11.32
C GLU A 88 -13.48 -2.74 -12.25
N LEU A 89 -12.46 -2.05 -11.72
CA LEU A 89 -11.29 -1.61 -12.47
C LEU A 89 -10.65 -2.77 -13.24
N MET A 90 -10.36 -3.88 -12.56
CA MET A 90 -9.66 -4.99 -13.20
C MET A 90 -10.55 -5.78 -14.16
N ALA A 91 -11.87 -5.81 -13.95
CA ALA A 91 -12.82 -6.45 -14.84
C ALA A 91 -13.05 -5.65 -16.14
N ALA A 92 -13.10 -4.32 -16.03
CA ALA A 92 -13.29 -3.41 -17.16
C ALA A 92 -11.98 -2.71 -17.58
N TYR A 93 -10.83 -3.32 -17.30
CA TYR A 93 -9.52 -2.67 -17.40
C TYR A 93 -9.29 -1.98 -18.74
N ASP A 94 -9.54 -2.71 -19.82
CA ASP A 94 -9.36 -2.20 -21.17
C ASP A 94 -10.26 -0.99 -21.39
N ASP A 95 -11.52 -1.00 -20.96
CA ASP A 95 -12.45 0.12 -21.12
C ASP A 95 -12.18 1.31 -20.21
N VAL A 96 -11.41 1.14 -19.11
CA VAL A 96 -11.01 2.23 -18.21
C VAL A 96 -9.88 3.05 -18.80
N VAL A 97 -8.88 2.39 -19.41
CA VAL A 97 -7.68 3.07 -19.94
C VAL A 97 -8.06 3.93 -21.14
N THR A 98 -7.59 5.17 -21.18
CA THR A 98 -7.99 6.16 -22.19
C THR A 98 -7.23 6.02 -23.52
N ASP A 99 -6.04 5.39 -23.50
CA ASP A 99 -5.34 4.98 -24.72
C ASP A 99 -5.66 3.53 -25.09
N ARG A 100 -6.38 3.34 -26.21
CA ARG A 100 -6.84 2.02 -26.66
C ARG A 100 -5.75 1.04 -27.06
N ARG A 101 -4.50 1.51 -27.27
CA ARG A 101 -3.36 0.64 -27.57
C ARG A 101 -2.91 -0.16 -26.33
N LEU A 102 -3.22 0.36 -25.13
CA LEU A 102 -2.88 -0.25 -23.86
C LEU A 102 -4.01 -1.21 -23.44
N THR A 103 -3.75 -2.51 -23.59
CA THR A 103 -4.67 -3.58 -23.14
C THR A 103 -4.13 -4.20 -21.88
N ARG A 104 -4.99 -4.75 -21.03
CA ARG A 104 -4.61 -5.50 -19.83
C ARG A 104 -3.56 -6.55 -20.15
N ARG A 105 -3.70 -7.22 -21.30
CA ARG A 105 -2.73 -8.21 -21.77
C ARG A 105 -1.34 -7.58 -21.97
N SER A 106 -1.21 -6.52 -22.76
CA SER A 106 0.09 -5.91 -23.04
C SER A 106 0.73 -5.34 -21.77
N VAL A 107 -0.08 -4.81 -20.85
CA VAL A 107 0.38 -4.29 -19.56
C VAL A 107 0.89 -5.40 -18.64
N GLU A 108 0.16 -6.51 -18.52
CA GLU A 108 0.59 -7.66 -17.72
C GLU A 108 1.84 -8.33 -18.32
N GLU A 109 1.96 -8.38 -19.65
CA GLU A 109 3.18 -8.85 -20.34
C GLU A 109 4.39 -7.97 -20.00
N ALA A 110 4.25 -6.64 -20.03
CA ALA A 110 5.32 -5.71 -19.64
C ALA A 110 5.72 -5.85 -18.16
N ILE A 111 4.73 -6.02 -17.28
CA ILE A 111 4.96 -6.27 -15.86
C ILE A 111 5.68 -7.60 -15.63
N ALA A 112 5.31 -8.66 -16.33
CA ALA A 112 5.95 -9.97 -16.23
C ALA A 112 7.40 -9.95 -16.73
N ALA A 113 7.69 -9.11 -17.74
CA ALA A 113 9.03 -8.89 -18.27
C ALA A 113 9.91 -7.98 -17.39
N THR A 114 9.30 -7.19 -16.50
CA THR A 114 10.01 -6.24 -15.63
C THR A 114 10.90 -6.94 -14.61
N ARG A 115 12.14 -6.45 -14.46
CA ARG A 115 13.10 -6.92 -13.44
C ARG A 115 13.59 -5.76 -12.57
N THR A 116 14.85 -5.35 -12.76
CA THR A 116 15.47 -4.21 -12.09
C THR A 116 15.03 -2.89 -12.70
N GLU A 117 14.74 -2.90 -13.99
CA GLU A 117 14.20 -1.76 -14.74
C GLU A 117 12.78 -2.11 -15.21
N PRO A 118 11.83 -1.16 -15.13
CA PRO A 118 10.55 -1.25 -15.81
C PRO A 118 10.71 -1.47 -17.32
N VAL A 119 9.76 -2.19 -17.92
CA VAL A 119 9.64 -2.27 -19.38
C VAL A 119 8.66 -1.19 -19.86
N PRO A 120 9.12 -0.17 -20.62
CA PRO A 120 8.22 0.82 -21.19
C PRO A 120 7.22 0.18 -22.17
N LEU A 121 5.97 0.61 -22.09
CA LEU A 121 4.98 0.36 -23.14
C LEU A 121 4.97 1.55 -24.09
N PHE A 122 5.08 1.27 -25.39
CA PHE A 122 5.06 2.27 -26.47
C PHE A 122 6.03 3.46 -26.22
N ASP A 123 7.18 3.19 -25.60
CA ASP A 123 8.23 4.16 -25.24
C ASP A 123 7.75 5.37 -24.40
N ALA A 124 6.54 5.31 -23.84
CA ALA A 124 5.90 6.47 -23.18
C ALA A 124 5.24 6.13 -21.84
N TYR A 125 4.93 4.86 -21.60
CA TYR A 125 4.15 4.44 -20.43
C TYR A 125 4.89 3.44 -19.56
N ILE A 126 4.65 3.53 -18.26
CA ILE A 126 5.18 2.61 -17.26
C ILE A 126 4.01 1.95 -16.54
N ALA A 127 4.10 0.63 -16.39
CA ALA A 127 3.13 -0.15 -15.65
C ALA A 127 3.70 -0.53 -14.27
N MET A 128 2.90 -0.35 -13.22
CA MET A 128 3.23 -0.75 -11.86
C MET A 128 2.10 -1.58 -11.27
N ALA A 129 2.42 -2.43 -10.30
CA ALA A 129 1.46 -3.27 -9.62
C ALA A 129 1.40 -3.00 -8.12
N SER A 130 0.18 -3.01 -7.60
CA SER A 130 -0.08 -3.00 -6.16
C SER A 130 0.38 -4.31 -5.49
N GLY A 131 0.74 -4.24 -4.21
CA GLY A 131 1.22 -5.37 -3.40
C GLY A 131 0.20 -6.48 -3.12
N GLY A 132 -1.01 -6.43 -3.69
CA GLY A 132 -1.97 -7.55 -3.69
C GLY A 132 -2.60 -7.92 -2.34
N SER A 133 -2.53 -7.06 -1.32
CA SER A 133 -3.05 -7.33 0.03
C SER A 133 -4.55 -7.66 0.10
N SER A 134 -5.34 -7.17 -0.86
CA SER A 134 -6.78 -7.41 -0.96
C SER A 134 -7.15 -8.71 -1.71
N GLY A 135 -6.18 -9.58 -2.02
CA GLY A 135 -6.39 -10.81 -2.77
C GLY A 135 -6.47 -10.63 -4.29
N LEU A 136 -6.86 -9.44 -4.77
CA LEU A 136 -6.80 -9.06 -6.18
C LEU A 136 -5.63 -8.10 -6.42
N ARG A 137 -4.71 -8.47 -7.31
CA ARG A 137 -3.63 -7.58 -7.77
C ARG A 137 -4.20 -6.52 -8.70
N GLY A 138 -3.94 -5.26 -8.38
CA GLY A 138 -4.27 -4.11 -9.21
C GLY A 138 -3.06 -3.70 -10.02
N VAL A 139 -3.30 -3.28 -11.26
CA VAL A 139 -2.29 -2.85 -12.22
C VAL A 139 -2.57 -1.40 -12.61
N PHE A 140 -1.54 -0.58 -12.60
CA PHE A 140 -1.67 0.86 -12.78
C PHE A 140 -0.70 1.37 -13.84
N LEU A 141 -1.21 2.24 -14.71
CA LEU A 141 -0.47 2.82 -15.83
C LEU A 141 -0.15 4.28 -15.55
N PHE A 142 1.04 4.68 -15.98
CA PHE A 142 1.51 6.05 -15.83
C PHE A 142 2.14 6.51 -17.14
N ASP A 143 1.69 7.66 -17.62
CA ASP A 143 2.45 8.46 -18.57
C ASP A 143 3.50 9.32 -17.86
N MET A 144 4.24 10.12 -18.61
CA MET A 144 5.28 11.01 -18.08
C MET A 144 4.74 12.06 -17.11
N ALA A 145 3.54 12.57 -17.32
CA ALA A 145 2.92 13.57 -16.46
C ALA A 145 2.53 12.95 -15.12
N ALA A 146 1.89 11.78 -15.14
CA ALA A 146 1.51 11.01 -13.97
C ALA A 146 2.75 10.54 -13.18
N LEU A 147 3.82 10.09 -13.85
CA LEU A 147 5.09 9.75 -13.21
C LEU A 147 5.72 10.96 -12.51
N SER A 148 5.82 12.09 -13.20
CA SER A 148 6.37 13.34 -12.64
C SER A 148 5.56 13.80 -11.42
N ALA A 149 4.24 13.78 -11.51
CA ALA A 149 3.36 14.15 -10.40
C ALA A 149 3.48 13.19 -9.22
N PHE A 150 3.54 11.87 -9.46
CA PHE A 150 3.62 10.86 -8.42
C PHE A 150 4.97 10.88 -7.68
N PHE A 151 6.10 10.80 -8.41
CA PHE A 151 7.43 10.81 -7.80
C PHE A 151 7.79 12.18 -7.23
N GLY A 152 7.40 13.26 -7.90
CA GLY A 152 7.53 14.60 -7.36
C GLY A 152 6.68 14.78 -6.10
N GLY A 153 5.46 14.23 -6.06
CA GLY A 153 4.60 14.20 -4.88
C GLY A 153 5.23 13.48 -3.68
N LEU A 154 5.98 12.39 -3.91
CA LEU A 154 6.69 11.62 -2.88
C LEU A 154 7.92 12.36 -2.32
N THR A 155 8.50 13.29 -3.09
CA THR A 155 9.83 13.84 -2.81
C THR A 155 9.82 15.35 -2.56
N ARG A 156 8.81 16.09 -3.02
CA ARG A 156 8.73 17.57 -2.97
C ARG A 156 8.94 18.13 -1.56
N ALA A 157 8.34 17.52 -0.55
CA ALA A 157 8.47 17.97 0.83
C ALA A 157 9.89 17.72 1.40
N ALA A 158 10.53 16.62 1.00
CA ALA A 158 11.92 16.35 1.38
C ALA A 158 12.87 17.33 0.67
N ILE A 159 12.68 17.53 -0.64
CA ILE A 159 13.51 18.44 -1.44
C ILE A 159 13.36 19.89 -0.96
N ALA A 160 12.15 20.37 -0.64
CA ALA A 160 11.93 21.71 -0.10
C ALA A 160 12.74 21.94 1.19
N ARG A 161 12.73 20.98 2.11
CA ARG A 161 13.49 21.05 3.37
C ARG A 161 14.99 21.03 3.15
N LEU A 162 15.46 20.18 2.24
CA LEU A 162 16.89 20.09 1.90
C LEU A 162 17.38 21.36 1.20
N ARG A 163 16.58 21.95 0.30
CA ARG A 163 16.89 23.25 -0.34
C ARG A 163 16.96 24.38 0.67
N ALA A 164 16.04 24.42 1.63
CA ALA A 164 16.04 25.43 2.68
C ALA A 164 17.30 25.37 3.58
N ARG A 165 18.06 24.27 3.52
CA ARG A 165 19.31 24.06 4.28
C ARG A 165 20.56 24.00 3.41
N ASP A 166 20.43 24.28 2.11
CA ASP A 166 21.49 24.10 1.11
C ASP A 166 22.16 22.72 1.16
N ALA A 167 21.36 21.68 1.43
CA ALA A 167 21.81 20.33 1.73
C ALA A 167 21.75 19.36 0.53
N ILE A 168 21.65 19.89 -0.70
CA ILE A 168 21.59 19.07 -1.92
C ILE A 168 22.91 19.23 -2.68
N PRO A 169 23.79 18.22 -2.67
CA PRO A 169 25.06 18.30 -3.39
C PRO A 169 24.87 18.21 -4.91
N PRO A 170 25.89 18.60 -5.70
CA PRO A 170 25.93 18.29 -7.13
C PRO A 170 25.74 16.79 -7.37
N GLY A 171 24.84 16.42 -8.30
CA GLY A 171 24.49 15.03 -8.58
C GLY A 171 23.43 14.40 -7.66
N GLY A 172 22.85 15.19 -6.75
CA GLY A 172 21.72 14.81 -5.91
C GLY A 172 22.12 14.12 -4.59
N LEU A 173 21.28 14.27 -3.56
CA LEU A 173 21.52 13.67 -2.25
C LEU A 173 21.31 12.14 -2.31
N PRO A 174 22.31 11.31 -1.93
CA PRO A 174 22.13 9.86 -1.91
C PRO A 174 21.14 9.43 -0.82
N MET A 175 20.17 8.60 -1.20
CA MET A 175 19.15 8.03 -0.33
C MET A 175 19.24 6.50 -0.39
N ALA A 176 19.74 5.84 0.65
CA ALA A 176 19.70 4.38 0.72
C ALA A 176 18.27 3.91 1.00
N MET A 177 17.71 3.08 0.12
CA MET A 177 16.32 2.65 0.20
C MET A 177 16.20 1.16 0.46
N VAL A 178 15.86 0.80 1.69
CA VAL A 178 15.61 -0.58 2.14
C VAL A 178 14.16 -0.95 1.87
N ALA A 179 13.88 -1.40 0.64
CA ALA A 179 12.52 -1.67 0.16
C ALA A 179 12.48 -2.83 -0.85
N ALA A 180 11.35 -3.04 -1.51
CA ALA A 180 11.21 -4.05 -2.56
C ALA A 180 12.24 -3.83 -3.69
N GLY A 181 13.02 -4.86 -4.01
CA GLY A 181 14.09 -4.81 -5.02
C GLY A 181 13.64 -4.98 -6.48
N THR A 182 12.33 -5.03 -6.75
CA THR A 182 11.76 -5.25 -8.09
C THR A 182 11.04 -4.01 -8.57
N ALA A 183 11.27 -3.60 -9.82
CA ALA A 183 10.64 -2.41 -10.43
C ALA A 183 9.18 -2.62 -10.88
N VAL A 184 8.52 -3.68 -10.41
CA VAL A 184 7.06 -3.82 -10.52
C VAL A 184 6.32 -3.01 -9.46
N HIS A 185 7.01 -2.55 -8.42
CA HIS A 185 6.47 -1.71 -7.36
C HIS A 185 7.06 -0.32 -7.44
N ALA A 186 6.27 0.70 -7.09
CA ALA A 186 6.70 2.10 -7.06
C ALA A 186 8.04 2.31 -6.32
N THR A 187 8.25 1.62 -5.20
CA THR A 187 9.50 1.69 -4.43
C THR A 187 10.70 1.13 -5.17
N GLY A 188 10.53 0.08 -5.99
CA GLY A 188 11.59 -0.48 -6.82
C GLY A 188 11.90 0.36 -8.06
N CYS A 189 10.92 1.12 -8.57
CA CYS A 189 11.09 2.05 -9.69
C CYS A 189 11.87 3.33 -9.34
N ALA A 190 11.96 3.69 -8.06
CA ALA A 190 12.56 4.96 -7.65
C ALA A 190 14.06 5.06 -7.99
N ALA A 191 14.81 3.95 -7.84
CA ALA A 191 16.24 3.88 -8.16
C ALA A 191 16.56 4.18 -9.63
N PRO A 192 16.00 3.45 -10.62
CA PRO A 192 16.33 3.72 -12.02
C PRO A 192 15.92 5.12 -12.48
N PHE A 193 14.83 5.69 -11.97
CA PHE A 193 14.39 7.05 -12.31
C PHE A 193 15.25 8.18 -11.74
N THR A 194 16.18 7.87 -10.83
CA THR A 194 17.04 8.88 -10.19
C THR A 194 18.54 8.65 -10.45
N ALA A 195 18.89 7.65 -11.27
CA ALA A 195 20.26 7.13 -11.36
C ALA A 195 21.28 8.03 -12.08
N ASN A 196 20.87 8.92 -12.99
CA ASN A 196 21.80 9.70 -13.83
C ASN A 196 22.18 11.09 -13.26
N GLY A 197 21.76 11.42 -12.03
CA GLY A 197 22.20 12.62 -11.30
C GLY A 197 21.49 13.94 -11.65
N ALA A 198 20.50 13.94 -12.55
CA ALA A 198 19.73 15.14 -12.89
C ALA A 198 18.61 15.47 -11.89
N PHE A 199 18.27 14.52 -11.00
CA PHE A 199 17.25 14.69 -9.97
C PHE A 199 17.88 15.07 -8.62
N PRO A 200 17.23 15.92 -7.78
CA PRO A 200 17.83 16.38 -6.51
C PRO A 200 18.07 15.28 -5.46
N LEU A 201 17.47 14.11 -5.64
CA LEU A 201 17.68 12.92 -4.81
C LEU A 201 18.19 11.78 -5.69
N ARG A 202 19.11 10.98 -5.19
CA ARG A 202 19.62 9.78 -5.87
C ARG A 202 19.32 8.54 -5.03
N VAL A 203 18.37 7.72 -5.46
CA VAL A 203 17.98 6.52 -4.71
C VAL A 203 18.95 5.39 -4.99
N VAL A 204 19.52 4.83 -3.93
CA VAL A 204 20.40 3.66 -3.97
C VAL A 204 19.63 2.47 -3.38
N PRO A 205 19.21 1.49 -4.21
CA PRO A 205 18.34 0.42 -3.75
C PRO A 205 19.10 -0.60 -2.89
N VAL A 206 18.53 -0.94 -1.75
CA VAL A 206 18.97 -2.05 -0.88
C VAL A 206 17.79 -3.01 -0.76
N PRO A 207 17.72 -4.10 -1.56
CA PRO A 207 16.57 -4.99 -1.54
C PRO A 207 16.34 -5.56 -0.13
N VAL A 208 15.15 -5.34 0.42
CA VAL A 208 14.74 -5.85 1.73
C VAL A 208 14.72 -7.38 1.80
N SER A 209 14.70 -8.05 0.64
CA SER A 209 14.79 -9.51 0.53
C SER A 209 16.17 -10.09 0.79
N LEU A 210 17.21 -9.26 0.90
CA LEU A 210 18.55 -9.73 1.24
C LEU A 210 18.60 -10.24 2.69
N PRO A 211 19.51 -11.18 3.02
CA PRO A 211 19.82 -11.48 4.41
C PRO A 211 20.13 -10.20 5.18
N PHE A 212 19.60 -10.07 6.39
CA PHE A 212 19.67 -8.81 7.14
C PHE A 212 21.11 -8.33 7.40
N GLY A 213 22.06 -9.24 7.64
CA GLY A 213 23.48 -8.87 7.77
C GLY A 213 24.08 -8.29 6.48
N GLU A 214 23.59 -8.72 5.32
CA GLU A 214 23.99 -8.14 4.02
C GLU A 214 23.37 -6.75 3.83
N ILE A 215 22.12 -6.52 4.29
CA ILE A 215 21.51 -5.19 4.31
C ILE A 215 22.39 -4.23 5.12
N VAL A 216 22.82 -4.62 6.33
CA VAL A 216 23.72 -3.82 7.17
C VAL A 216 25.04 -3.53 6.45
N ALA A 217 25.69 -4.55 5.88
CA ALA A 217 26.96 -4.38 5.16
C ALA A 217 26.84 -3.44 3.95
N ARG A 218 25.76 -3.53 3.17
CA ARG A 218 25.53 -2.62 2.04
C ARG A 218 25.25 -1.20 2.50
N LEU A 219 24.50 -1.00 3.59
CA LEU A 219 24.26 0.33 4.14
C LEU A 219 25.54 1.01 4.61
N GLU A 220 26.47 0.26 5.20
CA GLU A 220 27.82 0.73 5.55
C GLU A 220 28.61 1.17 4.31
N GLU A 221 28.62 0.33 3.28
CA GLU A 221 29.33 0.61 2.02
C GLU A 221 28.76 1.85 1.32
N ILE A 222 27.44 1.99 1.30
CA ILE A 222 26.77 3.12 0.66
C ILE A 222 27.00 4.43 1.44
N GLY A 223 26.98 4.37 2.78
CA GLY A 223 27.19 5.54 3.64
C GLY A 223 26.24 6.72 3.37
N ALA A 224 25.02 6.44 2.91
CA ALA A 224 24.09 7.49 2.46
C ALA A 224 23.61 8.39 3.62
N PRO A 225 23.55 9.71 3.44
CA PRO A 225 23.02 10.63 4.46
C PRO A 225 21.51 10.48 4.65
N GLY A 226 20.76 10.02 3.63
CA GLY A 226 19.35 9.71 3.78
C GLY A 226 19.09 8.21 3.85
N LEU A 227 18.23 7.81 4.78
CA LEU A 227 17.76 6.42 4.91
C LEU A 227 16.26 6.36 4.67
N TYR A 228 15.83 5.43 3.82
CA TYR A 228 14.43 5.22 3.48
C TYR A 228 14.09 3.74 3.63
N GLY A 229 12.93 3.37 4.20
CA GLY A 229 12.58 1.97 4.33
C GLY A 229 11.26 1.68 5.02
N TYR A 230 11.01 0.39 5.29
CA TYR A 230 9.82 -0.02 6.04
C TYR A 230 10.02 0.19 7.56
N PRO A 231 9.02 0.71 8.30
CA PRO A 231 9.09 0.92 9.74
C PRO A 231 9.70 -0.26 10.53
N SER A 232 9.27 -1.48 10.26
CA SER A 232 9.76 -2.69 10.92
C SER A 232 11.27 -2.91 10.72
N VAL A 233 11.77 -2.71 9.50
CA VAL A 233 13.17 -2.90 9.15
C VAL A 233 14.04 -1.75 9.66
N LEU A 234 13.54 -0.52 9.58
CA LEU A 234 14.22 0.67 10.12
C LEU A 234 14.43 0.54 11.63
N ALA A 235 13.43 0.07 12.38
CA ALA A 235 13.57 -0.17 13.82
C ALA A 235 14.62 -1.25 14.14
N ARG A 236 14.74 -2.30 13.30
CA ARG A 236 15.80 -3.30 13.45
C ARG A 236 17.19 -2.72 13.16
N LEU A 237 17.32 -1.91 12.11
CA LEU A 237 18.58 -1.23 11.79
C LEU A 237 18.98 -0.22 12.88
N ALA A 238 18.01 0.48 13.47
CA ALA A 238 18.22 1.36 14.62
C ALA A 238 18.79 0.57 15.83
N ALA A 239 18.32 -0.66 16.06
CA ALA A 239 18.89 -1.53 17.09
C ALA A 239 20.34 -1.97 16.77
N GLU A 240 20.66 -2.25 15.50
CA GLU A 240 22.04 -2.54 15.07
C GLU A 240 22.96 -1.34 15.28
N ARG A 241 22.47 -0.12 15.03
CA ARG A 241 23.21 1.12 15.25
C ARG A 241 23.53 1.32 16.74
N ARG A 242 22.54 1.14 17.61
CA ARG A 242 22.71 1.19 19.08
C ARG A 242 23.66 0.12 19.59
N ALA A 243 23.67 -1.05 18.97
CA ALA A 243 24.58 -2.13 19.33
C ALA A 243 26.00 -1.96 18.74
N GLY A 244 26.27 -0.88 18.00
CA GLY A 244 27.56 -0.60 17.38
C GLY A 244 27.90 -1.46 16.16
N ARG A 245 26.94 -2.28 15.68
CA ARG A 245 27.13 -3.16 14.50
C ARG A 245 26.83 -2.46 13.17
N LEU A 246 26.06 -1.37 13.23
CA LEU A 246 25.89 -0.40 12.16
C LEU A 246 26.46 0.94 12.65
N ARG A 247 27.14 1.68 11.79
CA ARG A 247 27.80 2.97 12.02
C ARG A 247 27.17 4.12 11.24
N LEU A 248 26.19 3.80 10.41
CA LEU A 248 25.43 4.79 9.65
C LEU A 248 24.77 5.82 10.59
N SER A 249 24.98 7.10 10.30
CA SER A 249 24.33 8.24 10.97
C SER A 249 23.57 9.05 9.92
N PRO A 250 22.33 8.65 9.55
CA PRO A 250 21.56 9.37 8.57
C PRO A 250 21.14 10.74 9.12
N MET A 251 21.07 11.76 8.26
CA MET A 251 20.51 13.07 8.61
C MET A 251 18.98 13.08 8.63
N ILE A 252 18.36 12.09 7.99
CA ILE A 252 16.91 11.92 7.93
C ILE A 252 16.57 10.44 7.71
N VAL A 253 15.52 9.97 8.39
CA VAL A 253 14.96 8.64 8.18
C VAL A 253 13.52 8.79 7.69
N THR A 254 13.21 8.21 6.53
CA THR A 254 11.85 8.22 5.98
C THR A 254 11.27 6.81 5.95
N SER A 255 10.07 6.64 6.52
CA SER A 255 9.31 5.41 6.46
C SER A 255 8.24 5.42 5.37
N THR A 256 7.86 4.22 4.90
CA THR A 256 6.69 4.03 4.03
C THR A 256 6.17 2.60 4.10
N SER A 257 5.06 2.32 3.39
CA SER A 257 4.51 1.00 3.07
C SER A 257 4.08 0.11 4.25
N GLU A 258 4.29 0.54 5.50
CA GLU A 258 3.70 -0.04 6.70
C GLU A 258 3.22 1.10 7.62
N THR A 259 2.34 0.80 8.56
CA THR A 259 1.95 1.77 9.59
C THR A 259 3.12 2.05 10.53
N LEU A 260 3.61 3.29 10.57
CA LEU A 260 4.60 3.72 11.55
C LEU A 260 3.92 3.91 12.92
N THR A 261 3.93 2.84 13.73
CA THR A 261 3.40 2.89 15.10
C THR A 261 4.26 3.81 16.00
N PRO A 262 3.68 4.37 17.08
CA PRO A 262 4.46 5.17 18.04
C PRO A 262 5.69 4.41 18.60
N GLN A 263 5.57 3.10 18.80
CA GLN A 263 6.67 2.26 19.29
C GLN A 263 7.80 2.12 18.26
N LEU A 264 7.45 1.91 16.98
CA LEU A 264 8.44 1.84 15.90
C LEU A 264 9.12 3.20 15.71
N ARG A 265 8.35 4.30 15.74
CA ARG A 265 8.91 5.66 15.68
C ARG A 265 9.91 5.90 16.80
N ALA A 266 9.53 5.63 18.05
CA ALA A 266 10.41 5.80 19.19
C ALA A 266 11.70 4.97 19.07
N ALA A 267 11.59 3.72 18.60
CA ALA A 267 12.76 2.86 18.37
C ALA A 267 13.69 3.40 17.28
N ILE A 268 13.14 3.90 16.18
CA ILE A 268 13.90 4.50 15.06
C ILE A 268 14.59 5.78 15.53
N SER A 269 13.84 6.72 16.13
CA SER A 269 14.38 7.98 16.64
C SER A 269 15.49 7.76 17.66
N ALA A 270 15.32 6.82 18.61
CA ALA A 270 16.31 6.54 19.64
C ALA A 270 17.56 5.78 19.14
N GLY A 271 17.53 5.19 17.94
CA GLY A 271 18.68 4.46 17.40
C GLY A 271 19.44 5.19 16.31
N PHE A 272 18.78 6.08 15.55
CA PHE A 272 19.45 6.91 14.55
C PHE A 272 19.69 8.35 14.99
N GLU A 273 18.97 8.84 16.01
CA GLU A 273 19.08 10.23 16.50
C GLU A 273 18.84 11.25 15.38
N ALA A 274 17.96 10.90 14.44
CA ALA A 274 17.64 11.67 13.25
C ALA A 274 16.12 11.90 13.15
N PRO A 275 15.67 12.99 12.51
CA PRO A 275 14.25 13.25 12.32
C PRO A 275 13.59 12.12 11.51
N VAL A 276 12.41 11.68 11.97
CA VAL A 276 11.66 10.59 11.33
C VAL A 276 10.44 11.14 10.60
N VAL A 277 10.43 10.95 9.28
CA VAL A 277 9.33 11.33 8.40
C VAL A 277 8.55 10.09 7.98
N ASP A 278 7.23 10.18 7.92
CA ASP A 278 6.39 9.11 7.40
C ASP A 278 5.76 9.52 6.06
N THR A 279 5.85 8.65 5.06
CA THR A 279 5.28 8.88 3.72
C THR A 279 4.24 7.81 3.41
N PHE A 280 2.99 8.24 3.26
CA PHE A 280 1.95 7.43 2.66
C PHE A 280 2.03 7.54 1.14
N GLY A 281 2.03 6.39 0.46
CA GLY A 281 1.99 6.31 -0.99
C GLY A 281 1.21 5.09 -1.44
N SER A 282 0.31 5.31 -2.39
CA SER A 282 -0.48 4.25 -3.05
C SER A 282 -0.14 4.23 -4.54
N THR A 283 -0.15 3.05 -5.17
CA THR A 283 0.11 2.95 -6.63
C THR A 283 -1.03 3.57 -7.45
N GLU A 284 -2.17 3.80 -6.82
CA GLU A 284 -3.33 4.51 -7.31
C GLU A 284 -3.08 6.03 -7.46
N GLY A 285 -2.01 6.56 -6.86
CA GLY A 285 -1.53 7.93 -7.01
C GLY A 285 -1.72 8.84 -5.79
N LEU A 286 -2.41 8.39 -4.74
CA LEU A 286 -2.50 9.15 -3.49
C LEU A 286 -1.14 9.13 -2.77
N VAL A 287 -0.66 10.33 -2.45
CA VAL A 287 0.58 10.56 -1.71
C VAL A 287 0.35 11.57 -0.58
N GLY A 288 1.02 11.36 0.55
CA GLY A 288 1.12 12.32 1.63
C GLY A 288 2.38 12.10 2.44
N THR A 289 2.84 13.14 3.12
CA THR A 289 4.06 13.08 3.96
C THR A 289 3.84 13.82 5.27
N SER A 290 4.36 13.28 6.37
CA SER A 290 4.35 13.97 7.65
C SER A 290 5.44 15.06 7.71
N PRO A 291 5.28 16.09 8.53
CA PRO A 291 6.41 16.80 9.10
C PRO A 291 7.35 15.83 9.84
N PRO A 292 8.64 16.20 10.01
CA PRO A 292 9.53 15.40 10.84
C PRO A 292 8.97 15.27 12.26
N ASP A 293 9.00 14.04 12.78
CA ASP A 293 8.58 13.67 14.13
C ASP A 293 7.09 13.91 14.45
N ASP A 294 6.25 14.15 13.43
CA ASP A 294 4.79 14.23 13.52
C ASP A 294 4.14 12.92 13.01
N ASP A 295 3.03 12.51 13.63
CA ASP A 295 2.22 11.34 13.25
C ASP A 295 1.09 11.67 12.25
N VAL A 296 0.89 12.96 11.97
CA VAL A 296 -0.09 13.46 11.02
C VAL A 296 0.53 13.60 9.64
N ILE A 297 -0.07 12.93 8.66
CA ILE A 297 0.29 12.99 7.26
C ILE A 297 -0.47 14.13 6.58
N VAL A 298 0.25 15.00 5.88
CA VAL A 298 -0.31 16.03 5.01
C VAL A 298 -0.44 15.44 3.61
N LEU A 299 -1.67 15.32 3.12
CA LEU A 299 -1.96 14.72 1.80
C LEU A 299 -1.71 15.75 0.69
N ASN A 300 -1.24 15.27 -0.47
CA ASN A 300 -1.07 16.06 -1.69
C ASN A 300 -2.43 16.39 -2.32
N SER A 301 -3.18 17.24 -1.61
CA SER A 301 -4.56 17.59 -1.92
C SER A 301 -4.71 18.28 -3.27
N ASP A 302 -3.66 18.92 -3.79
CA ASP A 302 -3.65 19.46 -5.15
C ASP A 302 -3.75 18.35 -6.23
N GLN A 303 -3.26 17.13 -5.94
CA GLN A 303 -3.19 16.02 -6.89
C GLN A 303 -4.35 15.02 -6.77
N CYS A 304 -5.06 14.99 -5.63
CA CYS A 304 -6.15 14.06 -5.37
C CYS A 304 -7.28 14.72 -4.57
N VAL A 305 -8.53 14.31 -4.82
CA VAL A 305 -9.63 14.47 -3.87
C VAL A 305 -9.74 13.19 -3.05
N VAL A 306 -9.84 13.33 -1.72
CA VAL A 306 -9.91 12.21 -0.78
C VAL A 306 -11.16 12.34 0.07
N GLU A 307 -12.03 11.34 0.01
CA GLU A 307 -13.23 11.25 0.83
C GLU A 307 -13.01 10.17 1.90
N LEU A 308 -13.31 10.52 3.14
CA LEU A 308 -13.30 9.59 4.27
C LEU A 308 -14.73 9.18 4.55
N VAL A 309 -15.07 7.90 4.38
CA VAL A 309 -16.48 7.45 4.44
C VAL A 309 -16.68 6.25 5.36
N ASP A 310 -17.93 6.06 5.79
CA ASP A 310 -18.40 4.86 6.48
C ASP A 310 -18.81 3.74 5.49
N ASP A 311 -19.37 2.66 6.01
CA ASP A 311 -19.78 1.49 5.22
C ASP A 311 -20.94 1.78 4.26
N ASP A 312 -21.73 2.81 4.55
CA ASP A 312 -22.83 3.29 3.73
C ASP A 312 -22.38 4.40 2.76
N LEU A 313 -21.07 4.61 2.62
CA LEU A 313 -20.43 5.62 1.76
C LEU A 313 -20.78 7.07 2.14
N ARG A 314 -21.14 7.32 3.41
CA ARG A 314 -21.40 8.67 3.93
C ARG A 314 -20.10 9.26 4.49
N PRO A 315 -19.82 10.55 4.26
CA PRO A 315 -18.67 11.22 4.87
C PRO A 315 -18.67 11.10 6.39
N VAL A 316 -17.53 10.77 6.98
CA VAL A 316 -17.36 10.74 8.44
C VAL A 316 -16.82 12.08 8.97
N PRO A 317 -17.22 12.53 10.17
CA PRO A 317 -16.72 13.77 10.74
C PRO A 317 -15.23 13.66 11.16
N PRO A 318 -14.49 14.78 11.23
CA PRO A 318 -13.13 14.81 11.76
C PRO A 318 -13.00 14.10 13.11
N GLY A 319 -11.88 13.42 13.32
CA GLY A 319 -11.66 12.57 14.51
C GLY A 319 -12.29 11.18 14.44
N THR A 320 -13.19 10.90 13.50
CA THR A 320 -13.78 9.57 13.31
C THR A 320 -12.98 8.74 12.30
N PRO A 321 -12.62 7.48 12.62
CA PRO A 321 -12.01 6.58 11.66
C PRO A 321 -12.95 6.25 10.50
N SER A 322 -12.46 6.37 9.27
CA SER A 322 -13.19 5.91 8.09
C SER A 322 -13.15 4.38 7.98
N THR A 323 -14.19 3.79 7.41
CA THR A 323 -14.18 2.37 7.01
C THR A 323 -13.71 2.19 5.57
N ARG A 324 -13.69 3.28 4.77
CA ARG A 324 -13.08 3.30 3.43
C ARG A 324 -12.46 4.67 3.17
N VAL A 325 -11.49 4.69 2.26
CA VAL A 325 -10.94 5.94 1.71
C VAL A 325 -11.22 5.93 0.22
N LEU A 326 -11.99 6.90 -0.27
CA LEU A 326 -12.24 7.06 -1.70
C LEU A 326 -11.29 8.10 -2.26
N VAL A 327 -10.66 7.80 -3.39
CA VAL A 327 -9.66 8.65 -4.02
C VAL A 327 -10.07 8.96 -5.45
N THR A 328 -10.09 10.24 -5.79
CA THR A 328 -10.13 10.69 -7.18
C THR A 328 -8.77 11.26 -7.56
N ASN A 329 -8.06 10.57 -8.45
CA ASN A 329 -6.72 10.97 -8.92
C ASN A 329 -6.86 12.03 -10.01
N LEU A 330 -6.49 13.27 -9.71
CA LEU A 330 -6.72 14.43 -10.57
C LEU A 330 -5.66 14.62 -11.67
N VAL A 331 -4.57 13.85 -11.63
CA VAL A 331 -3.38 14.06 -12.48
C VAL A 331 -3.10 12.91 -13.44
N ASN A 332 -3.59 11.71 -13.18
CA ASN A 332 -3.43 10.56 -14.07
C ASN A 332 -4.64 10.39 -14.99
N HIS A 333 -4.59 11.02 -16.17
CA HIS A 333 -5.66 10.98 -17.17
C HIS A 333 -5.61 9.72 -18.04
N LEU A 334 -4.49 8.99 -18.02
CA LEU A 334 -4.32 7.73 -18.75
C LEU A 334 -5.20 6.61 -18.22
N GLN A 335 -5.38 6.59 -16.89
CA GLN A 335 -6.21 5.62 -16.19
C GLN A 335 -7.04 6.37 -15.13
N PRO A 336 -8.14 7.03 -15.53
CA PRO A 336 -8.93 7.87 -14.64
C PRO A 336 -9.49 7.05 -13.48
N LEU A 337 -9.01 7.35 -12.26
CA LEU A 337 -9.54 6.78 -11.02
C LEU A 337 -10.45 7.81 -10.38
N VAL A 338 -11.77 7.58 -10.44
CA VAL A 338 -12.81 8.48 -9.93
C VAL A 338 -13.54 7.77 -8.78
N ARG A 339 -13.50 8.36 -7.59
CA ARG A 339 -13.98 7.76 -6.32
C ARG A 339 -13.52 6.31 -6.16
N TYR A 340 -12.25 6.06 -6.45
CA TYR A 340 -11.65 4.73 -6.35
C TYR A 340 -11.46 4.33 -4.89
N GLU A 341 -11.93 3.15 -4.53
CA GLU A 341 -11.88 2.64 -3.17
C GLU A 341 -10.49 2.10 -2.79
N LEU A 342 -9.90 2.69 -1.75
CA LEU A 342 -8.78 2.13 -0.99
C LEU A 342 -9.31 1.42 0.27
N THR A 343 -8.68 0.29 0.62
CA THR A 343 -9.00 -0.52 1.81
C THR A 343 -8.25 -0.04 3.07
N ASP A 344 -7.88 1.22 3.10
CA ASP A 344 -7.18 1.87 4.20
C ASP A 344 -8.18 2.60 5.10
N SER A 345 -7.84 2.79 6.39
CA SER A 345 -8.63 3.59 7.34
C SER A 345 -7.84 4.81 7.76
N PHE A 346 -8.40 5.99 7.51
CA PHE A 346 -7.81 7.26 7.91
C PHE A 346 -8.71 7.96 8.93
N VAL A 347 -8.10 8.81 9.76
CA VAL A 347 -8.80 9.74 10.64
C VAL A 347 -8.43 11.15 10.20
N ALA A 348 -9.42 11.94 9.77
CA ALA A 348 -9.19 13.36 9.50
C ALA A 348 -8.81 14.10 10.78
N VAL A 349 -7.82 15.00 10.65
CA VAL A 349 -7.37 15.91 11.71
C VAL A 349 -7.77 17.33 11.32
N GLU A 350 -7.89 18.20 12.31
CA GLU A 350 -8.19 19.62 12.10
C GLU A 350 -7.27 20.24 11.03
N PRO A 351 -7.82 21.12 10.16
CA PRO A 351 -7.04 21.87 9.18
C PRO A 351 -5.91 22.67 9.82
N ASP A 352 -4.84 22.88 9.05
CA ASP A 352 -3.76 23.78 9.44
C ASP A 352 -3.98 25.14 8.75
N PRO A 353 -4.02 26.27 9.47
CA PRO A 353 -4.19 27.58 8.84
C PRO A 353 -3.05 27.97 7.88
N ALA A 354 -1.88 27.32 7.97
CA ALA A 354 -0.75 27.60 7.10
C ALA A 354 -0.90 27.06 5.67
N HIS A 355 -1.80 26.10 5.42
CA HIS A 355 -2.01 25.52 4.09
C HIS A 355 -3.38 24.85 3.91
N GLY A 356 -3.83 24.72 2.67
CA GLY A 356 -5.10 24.11 2.29
C GLY A 356 -5.14 22.58 2.23
N HIS A 357 -4.04 21.90 2.55
CA HIS A 357 -3.96 20.45 2.43
C HIS A 357 -4.68 19.71 3.55
N GLN A 358 -5.42 18.66 3.19
CA GLN A 358 -6.06 17.76 4.13
C GLN A 358 -5.02 16.98 4.95
N ARG A 359 -5.28 16.89 6.25
CA ARG A 359 -4.41 16.25 7.25
C ARG A 359 -5.07 15.00 7.80
N VAL A 360 -4.33 13.90 7.86
CA VAL A 360 -4.87 12.61 8.30
C VAL A 360 -3.89 11.84 9.17
N ARG A 361 -4.43 11.04 10.11
CA ARG A 361 -3.70 9.93 10.71
C ARG A 361 -4.05 8.65 9.99
N VAL A 362 -3.04 7.92 9.51
CA VAL A 362 -3.23 6.64 8.83
C VAL A 362 -3.25 5.52 9.87
N ARG A 363 -4.37 4.80 9.98
CA ARG A 363 -4.51 3.66 10.91
C ARG A 363 -3.99 2.36 10.30
N GLY A 364 -3.65 2.39 9.00
CA GLY A 364 -3.27 1.24 8.20
C GLY A 364 -4.48 0.67 7.47
N ARG A 365 -4.35 -0.58 7.05
CA ARG A 365 -5.43 -1.27 6.36
C ARG A 365 -6.51 -1.74 7.31
N ILE A 366 -7.73 -1.74 6.81
CA ILE A 366 -8.79 -2.55 7.39
C ILE A 366 -8.55 -3.94 6.85
N ASP A 367 -7.79 -4.72 7.60
CA ASP A 367 -7.55 -6.11 7.26
C ASP A 367 -8.92 -6.82 7.25
N PRO A 368 -9.24 -7.60 6.19
CA PRO A 368 -10.49 -8.33 6.15
C PRO A 368 -10.55 -9.28 7.35
N THR A 369 -11.67 -9.23 8.07
CA THR A 369 -11.94 -10.10 9.22
C THR A 369 -11.91 -11.56 8.77
N PHE A 370 -11.23 -12.42 9.53
CA PHE A 370 -11.24 -13.84 9.21
C PHE A 370 -12.63 -14.41 9.54
N ARG A 371 -13.27 -15.09 8.59
CA ARG A 371 -14.63 -15.63 8.75
C ARG A 371 -14.60 -17.15 8.84
N PHE A 372 -15.13 -17.70 9.92
CA PHE A 372 -15.24 -19.15 10.17
C PHE A 372 -16.69 -19.50 10.50
N GLY A 373 -17.47 -19.86 9.48
CA GLY A 373 -18.93 -19.91 9.61
C GLY A 373 -19.47 -18.52 9.95
N ASP A 374 -20.30 -18.43 10.99
CA ASP A 374 -20.87 -17.17 11.49
C ASP A 374 -19.92 -16.39 12.42
N THR A 375 -18.76 -16.95 12.74
CA THR A 375 -17.80 -16.30 13.63
C THR A 375 -16.82 -15.44 12.85
N GLU A 376 -16.74 -14.17 13.25
CA GLU A 376 -15.80 -13.18 12.73
C GLU A 376 -14.64 -12.99 13.70
N VAL A 377 -13.41 -13.14 13.19
CA VAL A 377 -12.17 -13.00 13.96
C VAL A 377 -11.39 -11.79 13.45
N PRO A 378 -11.31 -10.70 14.23
CA PRO A 378 -10.52 -9.53 13.86
C PRO A 378 -9.05 -9.91 13.68
N PRO A 379 -8.36 -9.44 12.62
CA PRO A 379 -6.96 -9.77 12.34
C PRO A 379 -6.02 -9.36 13.48
N GLY A 380 -6.39 -8.33 14.26
CA GLY A 380 -5.71 -7.91 15.48
C GLY A 380 -5.53 -9.01 16.53
N VAL A 381 -6.45 -9.98 16.60
CA VAL A 381 -6.36 -11.13 17.52
C VAL A 381 -5.13 -11.99 17.19
N ILE A 382 -4.95 -12.30 15.91
CA ILE A 382 -3.83 -13.11 15.40
C ILE A 382 -2.54 -12.28 15.42
N ARG A 383 -2.60 -11.05 14.88
CA ARG A 383 -1.48 -10.11 14.82
C ARG A 383 -0.92 -9.82 16.21
N GLY A 384 -1.76 -9.65 17.23
CA GLY A 384 -1.33 -9.40 18.60
C GLY A 384 -0.46 -10.53 19.17
N VAL A 385 -0.75 -11.79 18.83
CA VAL A 385 0.07 -12.92 19.26
C VAL A 385 1.42 -12.94 18.52
N LEU A 386 1.40 -12.69 17.21
CA LEU A 386 2.60 -12.72 16.37
C LEU A 386 3.56 -11.57 16.69
N LEU A 387 3.06 -10.34 16.85
CA LEU A 387 3.89 -9.16 17.15
C LEU A 387 4.56 -9.19 18.54
N ARG A 388 4.06 -10.00 19.48
CA ARG A 388 4.70 -10.20 20.79
C ARG A 388 5.89 -11.18 20.75
N ARG A 389 6.26 -11.67 19.56
CA ARG A 389 7.41 -12.56 19.37
C ARG A 389 8.55 -11.79 18.69
N PRO A 390 9.59 -11.38 19.43
CA PRO A 390 10.74 -10.68 18.84
C PRO A 390 11.52 -11.55 17.84
N GLU A 391 11.34 -12.88 17.87
CA GLU A 391 11.94 -13.80 16.91
C GLU A 391 11.28 -13.73 15.53
N ILE A 392 10.03 -13.27 15.43
CA ILE A 392 9.28 -13.17 14.17
C ILE A 392 9.58 -11.81 13.53
N VAL A 393 10.14 -11.86 12.32
CA VAL A 393 10.54 -10.69 11.54
C VAL A 393 9.48 -10.30 10.52
N GLU A 394 8.94 -11.29 9.82
CA GLU A 394 7.83 -11.12 8.89
C GLU A 394 6.85 -12.28 9.08
N TYR A 395 5.59 -12.07 8.78
CA TYR A 395 4.62 -13.14 8.74
C TYR A 395 3.56 -12.92 7.66
N GLN A 396 2.93 -14.01 7.23
CA GLN A 396 1.71 -14.00 6.45
C GLN A 396 0.73 -14.97 7.10
N VAL A 397 -0.52 -14.52 7.22
CA VAL A 397 -1.62 -15.35 7.69
C VAL A 397 -2.55 -15.59 6.50
N CYS A 398 -2.84 -16.85 6.20
CA CYS A 398 -3.82 -17.21 5.18
C CYS A 398 -4.99 -17.95 5.85
N GLN A 399 -6.22 -17.52 5.57
CA GLN A 399 -7.41 -18.28 5.96
C GLN A 399 -7.48 -19.59 5.17
N ARG A 400 -7.95 -20.64 5.85
CA ARG A 400 -8.33 -21.94 5.29
C ARG A 400 -9.77 -22.23 5.71
N ASP A 401 -10.43 -23.14 5.01
CA ASP A 401 -11.85 -23.50 5.25
C ASP A 401 -12.16 -23.80 6.73
N HIS A 402 -11.19 -24.35 7.47
CA HIS A 402 -11.34 -24.71 8.89
C HIS A 402 -10.18 -24.20 9.75
N GLY A 403 -9.50 -23.12 9.36
CA GLY A 403 -8.22 -22.82 9.98
C GLY A 403 -7.49 -21.57 9.50
N ILE A 404 -6.30 -21.37 10.06
CA ILE A 404 -5.32 -20.43 9.51
C ILE A 404 -3.99 -21.14 9.27
N THR A 405 -3.27 -20.71 8.24
CA THR A 405 -1.85 -21.00 8.07
C THR A 405 -1.04 -19.75 8.34
N VAL A 406 0.00 -19.86 9.17
CA VAL A 406 0.95 -18.79 9.42
C VAL A 406 2.30 -19.18 8.85
N ASP A 407 2.74 -18.42 7.85
CA ASP A 407 4.10 -18.45 7.34
C ASP A 407 4.88 -17.32 8.02
N ALA A 408 6.07 -17.60 8.56
CA ALA A 408 6.86 -16.60 9.27
C ALA A 408 8.34 -16.69 8.90
N VAL A 409 8.99 -15.53 8.85
CA VAL A 409 10.45 -15.37 8.72
C VAL A 409 10.99 -15.08 10.11
N LEU A 410 12.01 -15.81 10.54
CA LEU A 410 12.62 -15.62 11.86
C LEU A 410 13.91 -14.79 11.76
N ALA A 411 14.25 -14.10 12.85
CA ALA A 411 15.52 -13.41 12.97
C ALA A 411 16.68 -14.42 12.91
N ALA A 412 17.78 -14.05 12.24
CA ALA A 412 18.94 -14.93 12.09
C ALA A 412 19.46 -15.42 13.45
N GLY A 413 19.77 -16.71 13.56
CA GLY A 413 20.26 -17.34 14.79
C GLY A 413 19.20 -17.54 15.89
N THR A 414 17.94 -17.16 15.66
CA THR A 414 16.87 -17.39 16.61
C THR A 414 16.13 -18.69 16.33
N THR A 415 15.56 -19.28 17.39
CA THR A 415 14.60 -20.36 17.27
C THR A 415 13.29 -19.91 17.89
N LEU A 416 12.18 -20.32 17.29
CA LEU A 416 10.86 -20.04 17.81
C LEU A 416 10.22 -21.34 18.26
N ASP A 417 9.74 -21.35 19.51
CA ASP A 417 8.90 -22.43 20.02
C ASP A 417 7.54 -22.39 19.29
N ARG A 418 7.45 -23.23 18.27
CA ARG A 418 6.29 -23.29 17.36
C ARG A 418 5.05 -23.82 18.07
N ASP A 419 5.22 -24.75 19.01
CA ASP A 419 4.10 -25.38 19.68
C ASP A 419 3.48 -24.37 20.66
N ARG A 420 4.33 -23.68 21.42
CA ARG A 420 3.87 -22.57 22.29
C ARG A 420 3.26 -21.41 21.51
N LEU A 421 3.80 -21.07 20.33
CA LEU A 421 3.18 -20.05 19.48
C LEU A 421 1.81 -20.51 18.97
N ALA A 422 1.70 -21.77 18.54
CA ALA A 422 0.45 -22.30 18.04
C ALA A 422 -0.61 -22.39 19.15
N ASP A 423 -0.23 -22.76 20.37
CA ASP A 423 -1.12 -22.77 21.54
C ASP A 423 -1.63 -21.36 21.87
N ARG A 424 -0.75 -20.35 21.79
CA ARG A 424 -1.15 -18.94 22.00
C ARG A 424 -2.08 -18.44 20.91
N LEU A 425 -1.84 -18.81 19.66
CA LEU A 425 -2.72 -18.48 18.53
C LEU A 425 -4.07 -19.18 18.70
N ALA A 426 -4.09 -20.46 19.04
CA ALA A 426 -5.31 -21.21 19.30
C ALA A 426 -6.10 -20.63 20.47
N ALA A 427 -5.43 -20.23 21.57
CA ALA A 427 -6.07 -19.56 22.70
C ALA A 427 -6.65 -18.19 22.34
N ALA A 428 -5.92 -17.39 21.55
CA ALA A 428 -6.41 -16.10 21.08
C ALA A 428 -7.63 -16.26 20.17
N LEU A 429 -7.62 -17.24 19.26
CA LEU A 429 -8.75 -17.59 18.41
C LEU A 429 -9.93 -18.12 19.24
N ALA A 430 -9.67 -18.94 20.27
CA ALA A 430 -10.72 -19.43 21.15
C ALA A 430 -11.43 -18.31 21.92
N GLY A 431 -10.70 -17.24 22.27
CA GLY A 431 -11.26 -16.03 22.87
C GLY A 431 -12.26 -15.29 21.99
N THR A 432 -12.38 -15.64 20.69
CA THR A 432 -13.37 -15.07 19.75
C THR A 432 -14.61 -15.93 19.57
N GLY A 433 -14.74 -17.02 20.33
CA GLY A 433 -15.85 -17.97 20.21
C GLY A 433 -15.60 -19.15 19.27
N LEU A 434 -14.39 -19.29 18.71
CA LEU A 434 -14.01 -20.48 17.95
C LEU A 434 -13.60 -21.64 18.85
N HIS A 435 -14.04 -22.84 18.54
CA HIS A 435 -13.69 -24.03 19.33
C HIS A 435 -13.06 -25.14 18.47
N GLY A 436 -12.23 -25.97 19.10
CA GLY A 436 -11.73 -27.23 18.49
C GLY A 436 -10.45 -27.13 17.65
N GLY A 437 -9.81 -25.97 17.57
CA GLY A 437 -8.56 -25.81 16.81
C GLY A 437 -7.43 -26.70 17.33
N ARG A 438 -6.85 -27.54 16.47
CA ARG A 438 -5.59 -28.26 16.75
C ARG A 438 -4.48 -27.72 15.86
N ALA A 439 -3.38 -27.29 16.48
CA ALA A 439 -2.16 -26.95 15.78
C ALA A 439 -1.52 -28.20 15.17
N ARG A 440 -1.14 -28.13 13.90
CA ARG A 440 -0.36 -29.15 13.19
C ARG A 440 0.86 -28.51 12.54
N ARG A 441 2.01 -29.19 12.66
CA ARG A 441 3.23 -28.83 11.94
C ARG A 441 3.09 -29.21 10.47
N ARG A 442 3.53 -28.33 9.57
CA ARG A 442 3.77 -28.68 8.16
C ARG A 442 5.27 -28.55 7.88
N ARG A 443 5.88 -29.54 7.21
CA ARG A 443 7.17 -29.33 6.55
C ARG A 443 6.92 -28.51 5.29
N ALA A 444 7.73 -27.48 5.04
CA ALA A 444 7.66 -26.72 3.80
C ALA A 444 7.79 -27.68 2.61
N ASP A 445 6.72 -27.82 1.84
CA ASP A 445 6.72 -28.56 0.57
C ASP A 445 6.86 -27.52 -0.54
N PRO A 446 8.02 -27.47 -1.23
CA PRO A 446 8.25 -26.49 -2.29
C PRO A 446 7.38 -26.71 -3.53
N ARG A 447 6.61 -27.81 -3.64
CA ARG A 447 5.89 -28.20 -4.87
C ARG A 447 4.37 -28.04 -4.83
N ARG A 448 3.77 -27.56 -3.74
CA ARG A 448 2.30 -27.38 -3.62
C ARG A 448 1.81 -25.93 -3.68
N ALA A 449 2.67 -24.98 -4.01
CA ALA A 449 2.34 -23.55 -4.10
C ALA A 449 1.62 -23.13 -5.40
N ASP A 450 1.25 -24.08 -6.26
CA ASP A 450 0.85 -23.79 -7.65
C ASP A 450 -0.66 -23.71 -7.89
N ARG A 451 -1.47 -23.56 -6.84
CA ARG A 451 -2.91 -23.30 -6.98
C ARG A 451 -3.33 -22.23 -5.98
N GLN A 452 -3.52 -21.02 -6.49
CA GLN A 452 -4.03 -19.82 -5.81
C GLN A 452 -3.04 -19.10 -4.88
N GLY A 453 -2.10 -18.36 -5.46
CA GLY A 453 -1.27 -17.35 -4.78
C GLY A 453 0.01 -17.02 -5.55
N PRO A 454 0.62 -15.84 -5.36
CA PRO A 454 1.91 -15.53 -5.98
C PRO A 454 3.03 -16.42 -5.41
N PRO A 455 4.12 -16.65 -6.17
CA PRO A 455 5.17 -17.60 -5.79
C PRO A 455 5.86 -17.24 -4.47
N VAL A 456 6.14 -18.26 -3.67
CA VAL A 456 6.79 -18.15 -2.35
C VAL A 456 8.26 -17.75 -2.53
N ARG A 457 8.69 -16.66 -1.86
CA ARG A 457 10.10 -16.20 -1.85
C ARG A 457 11.02 -17.24 -1.18
N PRO A 458 12.29 -17.39 -1.62
CA PRO A 458 13.26 -18.27 -0.97
C PRO A 458 13.48 -17.86 0.50
N GLY A 459 13.49 -18.84 1.42
CA GLY A 459 13.73 -18.60 2.85
C GLY A 459 12.48 -18.61 3.75
N ARG A 460 11.27 -18.63 3.17
CA ARG A 460 10.04 -18.84 3.95
C ARG A 460 9.94 -20.28 4.47
N GLN A 461 9.83 -20.43 5.78
CA GLN A 461 9.42 -21.69 6.39
C GLN A 461 7.93 -21.61 6.74
N GLY A 462 7.13 -22.52 6.19
CA GLY A 462 5.76 -22.69 6.66
C GLY A 462 5.80 -23.09 8.12
N LEU A 463 5.29 -22.23 9.00
CA LEU A 463 5.63 -22.32 10.41
C LEU A 463 4.58 -23.11 11.19
N ILE A 464 3.29 -22.79 10.99
CA ILE A 464 2.19 -23.34 11.79
C ILE A 464 0.92 -23.43 10.93
N THR A 465 0.22 -24.56 11.00
CA THR A 465 -1.15 -24.71 10.53
C THR A 465 -2.06 -24.94 11.73
N ILE A 466 -3.15 -24.19 11.87
CA ILE A 466 -4.20 -24.46 12.85
C ILE A 466 -5.41 -24.95 12.07
N GLU A 467 -5.79 -26.22 12.26
CA GLU A 467 -6.91 -26.85 11.56
C GLU A 467 -8.06 -27.19 12.51
N ARG A 468 -9.25 -27.40 11.95
CA ARG A 468 -10.50 -27.80 12.64
C ARG A 468 -11.08 -26.75 13.59
N MET A 469 -11.02 -25.49 13.23
CA MET A 469 -11.82 -24.46 13.91
C MET A 469 -13.29 -24.63 13.54
N ARG A 470 -14.15 -24.77 14.54
CA ARG A 470 -15.61 -24.82 14.39
C ARG A 470 -16.21 -23.61 15.10
N SER A 471 -17.16 -22.95 14.45
CA SER A 471 -18.10 -22.10 15.18
C SER A 471 -19.00 -23.00 16.03
N PRO A 472 -19.54 -22.50 17.16
CA PRO A 472 -20.60 -23.20 17.87
C PRO A 472 -21.84 -23.19 16.98
N SER A 473 -22.03 -24.23 16.17
CA SER A 473 -23.34 -24.47 15.57
C SER A 473 -24.27 -25.05 16.62
N THR A 474 -25.48 -24.51 16.66
CA THR A 474 -26.64 -24.99 17.41
C THR A 474 -26.87 -26.48 17.16
N SER A 475 -26.30 -27.31 18.01
CA SER A 475 -26.65 -28.73 18.13
C SER A 475 -27.88 -28.84 19.02
N ASN A 476 -29.07 -28.59 18.46
CA ASN A 476 -30.26 -29.27 18.94
C ASN A 476 -30.36 -30.58 18.15
N THR A 477 -29.68 -31.61 18.62
CA THR A 477 -29.97 -33.00 18.26
C THR A 477 -30.60 -33.66 19.48
N MET A 478 -31.88 -33.35 19.68
CA MET A 478 -32.73 -34.10 20.59
C MET A 478 -32.88 -35.51 20.00
N SER A 479 -32.59 -36.52 20.81
CA SER A 479 -32.75 -37.93 20.44
C SER A 479 -34.23 -38.21 20.11
N LEU A 480 -34.51 -38.62 18.88
CA LEU A 480 -35.82 -39.14 18.49
C LEU A 480 -35.96 -40.56 19.04
N VAL A 481 -36.76 -40.70 20.11
CA VAL A 481 -37.37 -41.96 20.54
C VAL A 481 -38.58 -42.21 19.63
N PRO A 482 -38.80 -43.43 19.09
CA PRO A 482 -39.94 -43.69 18.24
C PRO A 482 -41.21 -43.86 19.08
N VAL A 483 -42.19 -42.99 18.89
CA VAL A 483 -43.57 -43.19 19.38
C VAL A 483 -44.44 -43.59 18.18
N LYS A 484 -45.05 -44.77 18.27
CA LYS A 484 -46.03 -45.31 17.32
C LYS A 484 -47.40 -44.61 17.47
N PRO A 485 -48.30 -44.72 16.47
CA PRO A 485 -49.23 -43.67 16.09
C PRO A 485 -50.58 -43.74 16.81
N SER A 486 -51.28 -42.61 16.85
CA SER A 486 -52.75 -42.55 16.84
C SER A 486 -53.24 -41.31 16.10
N PRO A 487 -54.45 -41.37 15.50
CA PRO A 487 -54.80 -40.59 14.32
C PRO A 487 -55.83 -39.48 14.61
N VAL A 488 -56.20 -38.75 13.55
CA VAL A 488 -57.44 -37.93 13.44
C VAL A 488 -57.28 -36.54 14.11
N THR A 489 -57.56 -35.35 13.56
CA THR A 489 -58.36 -34.81 12.42
C THR A 489 -57.98 -33.31 12.26
N THR A 490 -58.23 -32.73 11.08
CA THR A 490 -58.76 -31.36 10.73
C THR A 490 -58.59 -30.21 11.75
N SER A 491 -58.25 -28.95 11.44
CA SER A 491 -58.70 -28.03 10.38
C SER A 491 -57.97 -26.66 10.57
N VAL A 492 -57.42 -26.03 9.53
CA VAL A 492 -57.93 -24.83 8.80
C VAL A 492 -57.77 -23.45 9.49
N THR A 493 -57.05 -22.55 8.77
CA THR A 493 -57.02 -21.05 8.77
C THR A 493 -56.67 -20.32 10.08
N THR A 494 -55.89 -19.24 10.07
CA THR A 494 -55.65 -18.20 9.03
C THR A 494 -54.24 -17.67 9.18
#